data_AF-A0A5C2HPP8-F1
#
_entry.id   AF-A0A5C2HPP8-F1
#
_cell.length_a   1.000
_cell.length_b   1.000
_cell.length_c   1.000
_cell.angle_alpha   90.00
_cell.angle_beta   90.00
_cell.angle_gamma   90.00
#
_symmetry.space_group_name_H-M   'P 1'
#
loop_
_entity.id
_entity.type
_entity.pdbx_description
1 polymer ?
#
loop_
_entity_poly.entity_id
_entity_poly.type
_entity_poly.pdbx_seq_one_letter_code
_entity_poly.pdbx_strand_id
1 'polypeptide(L)'
;MTVELLVSALLWLILAAVALFLYVRLRYTEQQLDQQQQRLEQLQTEVRGLGSAGVKMGEQMSALDGRQAKAHQQFKQQLHEFDQRLATLHEKQFSVTRSESDEPSSSFEQAVKLARKGATVEELTEICNITRGEADLIAMMQRYEQSPVER
;
A
#
# COMPACT_ATOMS: atom_id res chain seq x y z
N MET A 1 91.43 39.76 -12.53
CA MET A 1 91.37 39.24 -11.14
C MET A 1 90.16 39.76 -10.38
N THR A 2 89.91 41.08 -10.32
CA THR A 2 88.73 41.64 -9.63
C THR A 2 87.40 41.19 -10.23
N VAL A 3 87.30 41.11 -11.56
CA VAL A 3 86.07 40.68 -12.26
C VAL A 3 85.71 39.21 -11.95
N GLU A 4 86.69 38.31 -11.86
CA GLU A 4 86.42 36.90 -11.56
C GLU A 4 85.95 36.69 -10.11
N LEU A 5 86.51 37.46 -9.17
CA LEU A 5 86.04 37.48 -7.79
C LEU A 5 84.60 37.99 -7.69
N LEU A 6 84.24 39.03 -8.45
CA LEU A 6 82.87 39.54 -8.50
C LEU A 6 81.88 38.52 -9.08
N VAL A 7 82.26 37.80 -10.15
CA VAL A 7 81.42 36.76 -10.76
C VAL A 7 81.19 35.60 -9.80
N SER A 8 82.25 35.13 -9.14
CA SER A 8 82.13 34.03 -8.16
C SER A 8 81.28 34.43 -6.94
N ALA A 9 81.42 35.67 -6.45
CA ALA A 9 80.62 36.19 -5.36
C ALA A 9 79.13 36.28 -5.73
N LEU A 10 78.81 36.73 -6.96
CA LEU A 10 77.44 36.77 -7.46
C LEU A 10 76.83 35.37 -7.60
N LEU A 11 77.61 34.39 -8.06
CA LEU A 11 77.15 33.00 -8.16
C LEU A 11 76.80 32.40 -6.79
N TRP A 12 77.64 32.61 -5.78
CA TRP A 12 77.35 32.17 -4.42
C TRP A 12 76.12 32.85 -3.82
N LEU A 13 75.93 34.14 -4.10
CA LEU A 13 74.78 34.90 -3.63
C LEU A 13 73.47 34.38 -4.25
N ILE A 14 73.48 34.10 -5.56
CA ILE A 14 72.33 33.50 -6.26
C ILE A 14 72.04 32.09 -5.71
N LEU A 15 73.08 31.26 -5.53
CA LEU A 15 72.93 29.90 -5.01
C LEU A 15 72.33 29.89 -3.60
N ALA A 16 72.80 30.78 -2.72
CA ALA A 16 72.26 30.95 -1.38
C ALA A 16 70.80 31.42 -1.41
N ALA A 17 70.45 32.36 -2.29
CA ALA A 17 69.08 32.84 -2.45
C ALA A 17 68.13 31.72 -2.93
N VAL A 18 68.56 30.90 -3.89
CA VAL A 18 67.78 29.75 -4.39
C VAL A 18 67.62 28.70 -3.30
N ALA A 19 68.69 28.37 -2.57
CA ALA A 19 68.62 27.42 -1.46
C ALA A 19 67.64 27.87 -0.38
N LEU A 20 67.65 29.17 -0.03
CA LEU A 20 66.73 29.75 0.93
C LEU A 20 65.27 29.73 0.43
N PHE A 21 65.06 30.05 -0.85
CA PHE A 21 63.74 29.99 -1.47
C PHE A 21 63.17 28.57 -1.47
N LEU A 22 63.99 27.57 -1.82
CA LEU A 22 63.60 26.16 -1.76
C LEU A 22 63.32 25.74 -0.31
N TYR A 23 64.18 26.10 0.65
CA TYR A 23 63.97 25.77 2.06
C TYR A 23 62.63 26.31 2.59
N VAL A 24 62.26 27.55 2.26
CA VAL A 24 60.97 28.14 2.62
C VAL A 24 59.82 27.42 1.91
N ARG A 25 59.95 27.11 0.61
CA ARG A 25 58.95 26.35 -0.16
C ARG A 25 58.71 24.95 0.44
N LEU A 26 59.76 24.24 0.83
CA LEU A 26 59.68 22.93 1.46
C LEU A 26 58.98 23.02 2.83
N ARG A 27 59.38 24.00 3.66
CA ARG A 27 58.72 24.25 4.96
C ARG A 27 57.24 24.62 4.80
N TYR A 28 56.91 25.40 3.79
CA TYR A 28 55.53 25.79 3.50
C TYR A 28 54.68 24.59 3.01
N THR A 29 55.29 23.65 2.29
CA THR A 29 54.59 22.43 1.83
C THR A 29 54.38 21.43 2.96
N GLU A 30 55.34 21.26 3.87
CA GLU A 30 55.14 20.46 5.09
C GLU A 30 53.99 21.02 5.94
N GLN A 31 53.93 22.34 6.13
CA GLN A 31 52.83 22.98 6.86
C GLN A 31 51.46 22.77 6.20
N GLN A 32 51.40 22.70 4.87
CA GLN A 32 50.15 22.38 4.16
C GLN A 32 49.75 20.92 4.31
N LEU A 33 50.71 19.99 4.41
CA LEU A 33 50.45 18.58 4.63
C LEU A 33 49.81 18.33 5.99
N ASP A 34 50.29 19.00 7.05
CA ASP A 34 49.70 18.89 8.38
C ASP A 34 48.25 19.39 8.40
N GLN A 35 47.97 20.50 7.71
CA GLN A 35 46.60 21.01 7.58
C GLN A 35 45.70 20.06 6.78
N GLN A 36 46.23 19.40 5.73
CA GLN A 36 45.50 18.41 4.95
C GLN A 36 45.18 17.17 5.79
N GLN A 37 46.15 16.69 6.58
CA GLN A 37 45.97 15.56 7.48
C GLN A 37 44.90 15.84 8.55
N GLN A 38 44.91 17.04 9.15
CA GLN A 38 43.89 17.44 10.12
C GLN A 38 42.48 17.49 9.51
N ARG A 39 42.34 17.99 8.27
CA ARG A 39 41.04 17.98 7.57
C ARG A 39 40.57 16.56 7.26
N LEU A 40 41.48 15.67 6.89
CA LEU A 40 41.16 14.26 6.64
C LEU A 40 40.72 13.56 7.93
N GLU A 41 41.37 13.80 9.06
CA GLU A 41 40.96 13.25 10.36
C GLU A 41 39.59 13.79 10.80
N GLN A 42 39.31 15.08 10.59
CA GLN A 42 38.00 15.65 10.89
C GLN A 42 36.90 15.03 10.02
N LEU A 43 37.11 14.93 8.70
CA LEU A 43 36.18 14.27 7.79
C LEU A 43 35.99 12.78 8.12
N GLN A 44 37.06 12.08 8.48
CA GLN A 44 36.99 10.67 8.85
C GLN A 44 36.23 10.48 10.17
N THR A 45 36.32 11.43 11.10
CA THR A 45 35.56 11.44 12.35
C THR A 45 34.08 11.74 12.10
N GLU A 46 33.77 12.67 11.21
CA GLU A 46 32.40 12.96 10.76
C GLU A 46 31.77 11.78 10.03
N VAL A 47 32.51 11.13 9.12
CA VAL A 47 32.06 9.93 8.40
C VAL A 47 31.90 8.75 9.35
N ARG A 48 32.76 8.58 10.37
CA ARG A 48 32.55 7.57 11.43
C ARG A 48 31.33 7.87 12.29
N GLY A 49 31.09 9.15 12.61
CA GLY A 49 29.90 9.61 13.31
C GLY A 49 28.63 9.26 12.53
N LEU A 50 28.59 9.61 11.25
CA LEU A 50 27.50 9.28 10.31
C LEU A 50 27.36 7.78 10.07
N GLY A 51 28.46 7.05 9.98
CA GLY A 51 28.47 5.60 9.82
C GLY A 51 27.85 4.87 11.01
N SER A 52 28.15 5.31 12.24
CA SER A 52 27.54 4.76 13.45
C SER A 52 26.03 5.08 13.57
N ALA A 53 25.61 6.23 13.05
CA ALA A 53 24.19 6.58 12.93
C ALA A 53 23.47 5.74 11.86
N GLY A 54 24.13 5.47 10.72
CA GLY A 54 23.61 4.61 9.67
C GLY A 54 23.42 3.14 10.10
N VAL A 55 24.35 2.60 10.90
CA VAL A 55 24.25 1.22 11.42
C VAL A 55 23.09 1.07 12.41
N LYS A 56 22.87 2.05 13.30
CA LYS A 56 21.71 2.04 14.22
C LYS A 56 20.36 2.12 13.49
N MET A 57 20.31 2.82 12.36
CA MET A 57 19.09 2.90 11.54
C MET A 57 18.85 1.60 10.76
N GLY A 58 19.91 0.91 10.32
CA GLY A 58 19.81 -0.41 9.68
C GLY A 58 19.26 -1.50 10.61
N GLU A 59 19.68 -1.53 11.88
CA GLU A 59 19.13 -2.46 12.86
C GLU A 59 17.64 -2.19 13.15
N GLN A 60 17.24 -0.92 13.29
CA GLN A 60 15.83 -0.56 13.47
C GLN A 60 14.98 -0.91 12.25
N MET A 61 15.51 -0.72 11.04
CA MET A 61 14.84 -1.10 9.79
C MET A 61 14.62 -2.62 9.71
N SER A 62 15.63 -3.42 10.07
CA SER A 62 15.51 -4.89 10.06
C SER A 62 14.51 -5.41 11.10
N ALA A 63 14.42 -4.75 12.26
CA ALA A 63 13.44 -5.09 13.30
C ALA A 63 12.01 -4.70 12.89
N LEU A 64 11.84 -3.61 12.14
CA LEU A 64 10.55 -3.21 11.56
C LEU A 64 10.12 -4.16 10.44
N ASP A 65 11.05 -4.58 9.59
CA ASP A 65 10.76 -5.51 8.48
C ASP A 65 10.31 -6.88 9.00
N GLY A 66 10.95 -7.39 10.06
CA GLY A 66 10.53 -8.62 10.73
C GLY A 66 9.14 -8.53 11.40
N ARG A 67 8.76 -7.36 11.92
CA ARG A 67 7.41 -7.12 12.49
C ARG A 67 6.36 -6.97 11.39
N GLN A 68 6.71 -6.28 10.30
CA GLN A 68 5.84 -6.09 9.14
C GLN A 68 5.55 -7.41 8.42
N ALA A 69 6.56 -8.26 8.24
CA ALA A 69 6.40 -9.59 7.65
C ALA A 69 5.46 -10.48 8.49
N LYS A 70 5.61 -10.47 9.82
CA LYS A 70 4.73 -11.22 10.74
C LYS A 70 3.29 -10.69 10.72
N ALA A 71 3.11 -9.38 10.77
CA ALA A 71 1.78 -8.76 10.67
C ALA A 71 1.11 -9.09 9.34
N HIS A 72 1.86 -9.06 8.23
CA HIS A 72 1.34 -9.40 6.91
C HIS A 72 0.96 -10.89 6.81
N GLN A 73 1.73 -11.78 7.44
CA GLN A 73 1.43 -13.21 7.48
C GLN A 73 0.18 -13.52 8.31
N GLN A 74 -0.01 -12.85 9.46
CA GLN A 74 -1.22 -12.97 10.28
C GLN A 74 -2.46 -12.47 9.53
N PHE A 75 -2.34 -11.34 8.82
CA PHE A 75 -3.44 -10.80 8.03
C PHE A 75 -3.84 -11.73 6.88
N LYS A 76 -2.86 -12.35 6.20
CA LYS A 76 -3.13 -13.38 5.17
C LYS A 76 -3.90 -14.56 5.74
N GLN A 77 -3.54 -15.05 6.93
CA GLN A 77 -4.25 -16.17 7.55
C GLN A 77 -5.72 -15.81 7.85
N GLN A 78 -5.96 -14.61 8.37
CA GLN A 78 -7.32 -14.13 8.61
C GLN A 78 -8.13 -13.98 7.33
N LEU A 79 -7.52 -13.45 6.26
CA LEU A 79 -8.17 -13.35 4.94
C LEU A 79 -8.56 -14.73 4.39
N HIS A 80 -7.70 -15.73 4.52
CA HIS A 80 -8.02 -17.10 4.10
C HIS A 80 -9.21 -17.68 4.88
N GLU A 81 -9.28 -17.43 6.20
CA GLU A 81 -10.41 -17.87 7.02
C GLU A 81 -11.71 -17.16 6.64
N PHE A 82 -11.65 -15.85 6.36
CA PHE A 82 -12.80 -15.10 5.88
C PHE A 82 -13.28 -15.58 4.51
N ASP A 83 -12.37 -15.82 3.57
CA ASP A 83 -12.69 -16.29 2.22
C ASP A 83 -13.37 -17.67 2.25
N GLN A 84 -12.86 -18.58 3.10
CA GLN A 84 -13.51 -19.87 3.33
C GLN A 84 -14.93 -19.72 3.89
N ARG A 85 -15.13 -18.84 4.88
CA ARG A 85 -16.47 -18.58 5.43
C ARG A 85 -17.41 -18.02 4.37
N LEU A 86 -16.96 -17.06 3.57
CA LEU A 86 -17.73 -16.52 2.46
C LEU A 86 -18.07 -17.57 1.42
N ALA A 87 -17.14 -18.47 1.07
CA ALA A 87 -17.42 -19.59 0.16
C ALA A 87 -18.51 -20.51 0.72
N THR A 88 -18.46 -20.85 2.01
CA THR A 88 -19.50 -21.70 2.63
C THR A 88 -20.85 -21.01 2.73
N LEU A 89 -20.88 -19.70 2.97
CA LEU A 89 -22.12 -18.92 2.98
C LEU A 89 -22.70 -18.78 1.57
N HIS A 90 -21.84 -18.56 0.58
CA HIS A 90 -22.24 -18.47 -0.81
C HIS A 90 -22.83 -19.80 -1.30
N GLU A 91 -22.23 -20.94 -0.92
CA GLU A 91 -22.78 -22.26 -1.25
C GLU A 91 -24.11 -22.54 -0.54
N LYS A 92 -24.23 -22.15 0.73
CA LYS A 92 -25.52 -22.23 1.44
C LYS A 92 -26.57 -21.34 0.79
N GLN A 93 -26.23 -20.11 0.43
CA GLN A 93 -27.15 -19.20 -0.23
C GLN A 93 -27.55 -19.72 -1.62
N PHE A 94 -26.61 -20.29 -2.39
CA PHE A 94 -26.92 -20.92 -3.66
C PHE A 94 -27.83 -22.14 -3.50
N SER A 95 -27.63 -22.94 -2.45
CA SER A 95 -28.51 -24.09 -2.15
C SER A 95 -29.92 -23.67 -1.69
N VAL A 96 -30.03 -22.58 -0.91
CA VAL A 96 -31.33 -22.05 -0.44
C VAL A 96 -32.08 -21.37 -1.59
N THR A 97 -31.40 -20.58 -2.42
CA THR A 97 -32.03 -19.97 -3.60
C THR A 97 -32.47 -21.02 -4.61
N ARG A 98 -31.78 -22.15 -4.76
CA ARG A 98 -32.22 -23.21 -5.69
C ARG A 98 -33.37 -24.06 -5.17
N SER A 99 -33.50 -24.27 -3.86
CA SER A 99 -34.65 -25.00 -3.30
C SER A 99 -35.96 -24.21 -3.26
N GLU A 100 -35.94 -22.88 -3.35
CA GLU A 100 -37.15 -22.03 -3.33
C GLU A 100 -37.60 -21.55 -4.74
N SER A 101 -36.86 -21.84 -5.81
CA SER A 101 -37.11 -21.25 -7.13
C SER A 101 -38.06 -22.04 -8.05
N ASP A 102 -38.39 -23.30 -7.76
CA ASP A 102 -39.07 -24.15 -8.76
C ASP A 102 -40.60 -24.29 -8.60
N GLU A 103 -41.25 -23.78 -7.54
CA GLU A 103 -42.70 -24.03 -7.32
C GLU A 103 -43.62 -22.81 -6.97
N PRO A 104 -43.20 -21.71 -6.29
CA PRO A 104 -44.14 -20.65 -5.90
C PRO A 104 -44.42 -19.60 -7.00
N SER A 105 -43.49 -19.40 -7.94
CA SER A 105 -43.58 -18.34 -8.95
C SER A 105 -44.65 -18.62 -10.01
N SER A 106 -44.77 -19.87 -10.49
CA SER A 106 -45.83 -20.28 -11.42
C SER A 106 -47.22 -20.27 -10.79
N SER A 107 -47.31 -20.67 -9.52
CA SER A 107 -48.55 -20.73 -8.75
C SER A 107 -49.12 -19.33 -8.49
N PHE A 108 -48.26 -18.37 -8.16
CA PHE A 108 -48.66 -16.97 -7.99
C PHE A 108 -49.03 -16.30 -9.32
N GLU A 109 -48.27 -16.56 -10.40
CA GLU A 109 -48.60 -16.04 -11.73
C GLU A 109 -49.95 -16.58 -12.23
N GLN A 110 -50.25 -17.86 -11.97
CA GLN A 110 -51.54 -18.48 -12.26
C GLN A 110 -52.68 -17.87 -11.43
N ALA A 111 -52.44 -17.63 -10.14
CA ALA A 111 -53.41 -16.98 -9.25
C ALA A 111 -53.78 -15.57 -9.74
N VAL A 112 -52.80 -14.78 -10.18
CA VAL A 112 -53.06 -13.44 -10.75
C VAL A 112 -53.91 -13.53 -12.03
N LYS A 113 -53.65 -14.52 -12.91
CA LYS A 113 -54.45 -14.73 -14.13
C LYS A 113 -55.89 -15.15 -13.81
N LEU A 114 -56.11 -15.98 -12.80
CA LEU A 114 -57.45 -16.39 -12.36
C LEU A 114 -58.20 -15.25 -11.67
N ALA A 115 -57.50 -14.48 -10.82
CA ALA A 115 -58.07 -13.29 -10.18
C ALA A 115 -58.51 -12.24 -11.21
N ARG A 116 -57.74 -12.05 -12.29
CA ARG A 116 -58.12 -11.19 -13.43
C ARG A 116 -59.38 -11.64 -14.15
N LYS A 117 -59.68 -12.95 -14.14
CA LYS A 117 -60.93 -13.52 -14.67
C LYS A 117 -62.09 -13.44 -13.68
N GLY A 118 -61.88 -12.90 -12.48
CA GLY A 118 -62.91 -12.72 -11.46
C GLY A 118 -63.08 -13.91 -10.50
N ALA A 119 -62.11 -14.82 -10.42
CA ALA A 119 -62.13 -15.92 -9.47
C ALA A 119 -62.22 -15.44 -8.02
N THR A 120 -62.94 -16.18 -7.16
CA THR A 120 -63.09 -15.82 -5.74
C THR A 120 -61.86 -16.20 -4.92
N VAL A 121 -61.75 -15.66 -3.71
CA VAL A 121 -60.62 -15.94 -2.80
C VAL A 121 -60.53 -17.42 -2.49
N GLU A 122 -61.66 -18.08 -2.26
CA GLU A 122 -61.76 -19.52 -2.01
C GLU A 122 -61.25 -20.35 -3.21
N GLU A 123 -61.65 -19.97 -4.42
CA GLU A 123 -61.23 -20.63 -5.67
C GLU A 123 -59.73 -20.46 -5.95
N LEU A 124 -59.16 -19.29 -5.61
CA LEU A 124 -57.72 -19.05 -5.72
C LEU A 124 -56.92 -19.91 -4.73
N THR A 125 -57.42 -20.08 -3.50
CA THR A 125 -56.75 -20.94 -2.51
C THR A 125 -56.81 -22.42 -2.89
N GLU A 126 -57.92 -22.87 -3.49
CA GLU A 126 -58.12 -24.27 -3.90
C GLU A 126 -57.29 -24.64 -5.14
N ILE A 127 -57.26 -23.77 -6.15
CA ILE A 127 -56.65 -24.08 -7.45
C ILE A 127 -55.15 -23.80 -7.46
N CYS A 128 -54.69 -22.72 -6.81
CA CYS A 128 -53.30 -22.27 -6.88
C CYS A 128 -52.45 -22.66 -5.67
N ASN A 129 -53.04 -23.40 -4.71
CA ASN A 129 -52.36 -23.83 -3.48
C ASN A 129 -51.67 -22.67 -2.73
N ILE A 130 -52.28 -21.49 -2.74
CA ILE A 130 -51.82 -20.30 -2.03
C ILE A 130 -52.59 -20.11 -0.73
N THR A 131 -52.01 -19.39 0.22
CA THR A 131 -52.67 -19.11 1.50
C THR A 131 -53.82 -18.11 1.33
N ARG A 132 -54.79 -18.14 2.25
CA ARG A 132 -55.94 -17.21 2.21
C ARG A 132 -55.51 -15.74 2.23
N GLY A 133 -54.46 -15.41 2.99
CA GLY A 133 -53.90 -14.07 3.03
C GLY A 133 -53.28 -13.62 1.71
N GLU A 134 -52.62 -14.53 0.97
CA GLU A 134 -52.10 -14.25 -0.37
C GLU A 134 -53.23 -14.07 -1.39
N ALA A 135 -54.26 -14.91 -1.32
CA ALA A 135 -55.43 -14.80 -2.19
C ALA A 135 -56.21 -13.48 -1.95
N ASP A 136 -56.39 -13.08 -0.69
CA ASP A 136 -57.00 -11.80 -0.31
C ASP A 136 -56.19 -10.61 -0.84
N LEU A 137 -54.85 -10.68 -0.73
CA LEU A 137 -53.96 -9.64 -1.23
C LEU A 137 -54.04 -9.51 -2.75
N ILE A 138 -54.04 -10.62 -3.50
CA ILE A 138 -54.19 -10.62 -4.96
C ILE A 138 -55.54 -10.03 -5.36
N ALA A 139 -56.63 -10.44 -4.71
CA ALA A 139 -57.97 -9.92 -4.98
C ALA A 139 -58.05 -8.40 -4.68
N MET A 140 -57.40 -7.93 -3.63
CA MET A 140 -57.32 -6.51 -3.30
C MET A 140 -56.52 -5.72 -4.34
N MET A 141 -55.35 -6.21 -4.76
CA MET A 141 -54.54 -5.59 -5.80
C MET A 141 -55.29 -5.52 -7.14
N GLN A 142 -56.03 -6.56 -7.52
CA GLN A 142 -56.84 -6.55 -8.74
C GLN A 142 -58.00 -5.57 -8.67
N ARG A 143 -58.68 -5.45 -7.53
CA ARG A 143 -59.72 -4.42 -7.35
C ARG A 143 -59.14 -3.01 -7.47
N TYR A 144 -57.92 -2.80 -7.00
CA TYR A 144 -57.19 -1.53 -7.15
C TYR A 144 -56.77 -1.29 -8.62
N GLU A 145 -56.24 -2.30 -9.33
CA GLU A 145 -55.90 -2.21 -10.76
C GLU A 145 -57.13 -1.97 -11.65
N GLN A 146 -58.27 -2.55 -11.30
CA GLN A 146 -59.52 -2.47 -12.07
C GLN A 146 -60.38 -1.27 -11.69
N SER A 147 -60.13 -0.62 -10.54
CA SER A 147 -60.71 0.68 -10.27
C SER A 147 -60.11 1.67 -11.27
N PRO A 148 -60.91 2.23 -12.22
CA PRO A 148 -60.40 3.29 -13.05
C PRO A 148 -60.11 4.45 -12.10
N VAL A 149 -58.83 4.73 -11.88
CA VAL A 149 -58.40 6.01 -11.33
C VAL A 149 -58.96 7.05 -12.29
N GLU A 150 -60.09 7.68 -11.92
CA GLU A 150 -60.58 8.89 -12.57
C GLU A 150 -59.39 9.85 -12.62
N ARG A 151 -58.89 10.06 -13.84
CA ARG A 151 -57.86 11.03 -14.18
C ARG A 151 -58.52 12.20 -14.89
#